data_AF-A0A9N9K2G1-F1
#
_entry.id   AF-A0A9N9K2G1-F1
#
_cell.length_a   1.000
_cell.length_b   1.000
_cell.length_c   1.000
_cell.angle_alpha   90.00
_cell.angle_beta   90.00
_cell.angle_gamma   90.00
#
_symmetry.space_group_name_H-M   'P 1'
#
loop_
_entity.id
_entity.type
_entity.pdbx_description
1 polymer ?
#
loop_
_entity_poly.entity_id
_entity_poly.type
_entity_poly.pdbx_seq_one_letter_code
_entity_poly.pdbx_strand_id
1 'polypeptide(L)'
;MNALLTTDETYTDTLVDDLLRIVGLNTFPLAIRNHQEYRMFIGGLPYLAADPEFSIKMIDTAMIAVEDKHLEYTERWLGYGECQIVAEILACASDNLRQYNKYNKTTDQTMEQTMYAVRVISTYVTFYKTVIPELYFKELSEGLPQEQSIEILRWPGDSFPLDGLNLGEPEGRREVLEILVKIHKHLTEKGN
;
A
#
# COMPACT_ATOMS: atom_id res chain seq x y z
N MET A 1 -1.20 38.75 -4.94
CA MET A 1 -0.04 37.89 -5.26
C MET A 1 -0.26 36.62 -4.45
N ASN A 2 -0.82 35.60 -5.11
CA ASN A 2 -1.27 34.37 -4.43
C ASN A 2 -0.06 33.49 -4.16
N ALA A 3 0.17 33.17 -2.89
CA ALA A 3 1.12 32.14 -2.49
C ALA A 3 0.57 30.79 -2.96
N LEU A 4 1.22 30.21 -3.96
CA LEU A 4 1.07 28.80 -4.30
C LEU A 4 1.55 28.01 -3.08
N LEU A 5 0.63 27.29 -2.44
CA LEU A 5 0.92 26.31 -1.39
C LEU A 5 1.65 25.13 -2.03
N THR A 6 2.95 25.27 -2.23
CA THR A 6 3.84 24.13 -2.43
C THR A 6 4.01 23.47 -1.07
N THR A 7 3.22 22.45 -0.76
CA THR A 7 3.54 21.54 0.34
C THR A 7 4.85 20.84 -0.04
N ASP A 8 5.90 21.14 0.71
CA ASP A 8 7.24 20.55 0.59
C ASP A 8 7.12 19.05 0.96
N GLU A 9 7.62 18.18 0.09
CA GLU A 9 7.56 16.71 0.16
C GLU A 9 7.91 16.20 1.56
N THR A 10 8.94 16.82 2.16
CA THR A 10 9.41 16.54 3.51
C THR A 10 8.31 16.61 4.58
N TYR A 11 7.32 17.49 4.40
CA TYR A 11 6.20 17.65 5.33
C TYR A 11 5.19 16.52 5.23
N THR A 12 4.87 16.06 4.02
CA THR A 12 3.91 14.97 3.87
C THR A 12 4.53 13.66 4.35
N ASP A 13 5.81 13.41 4.06
CA ASP A 13 6.51 12.21 4.55
C ASP A 13 6.54 12.19 6.08
N THR A 14 6.86 13.33 6.70
CA THR A 14 6.83 13.47 8.17
C THR A 14 5.43 13.22 8.71
N LEU A 15 4.39 13.76 8.05
CA LEU A 15 3.00 13.54 8.45
C LEU A 15 2.59 12.06 8.37
N VAL A 16 2.95 11.38 7.28
CA VAL A 16 2.66 9.95 7.10
C VAL A 16 3.41 9.12 8.13
N ASP A 17 4.71 9.34 8.32
CA ASP A 17 5.53 8.64 9.32
C ASP A 17 4.96 8.81 10.73
N ASP A 18 4.58 10.04 11.11
CA ASP A 18 3.95 10.33 12.41
C ASP A 18 2.62 9.59 12.59
N LEU A 19 1.76 9.58 11.55
CA LEU A 19 0.49 8.85 11.59
C LEU A 19 0.69 7.34 11.80
N LEU A 20 1.66 6.75 11.08
CA LEU A 20 1.97 5.32 11.20
C LEU A 20 2.54 4.99 12.59
N ARG A 21 3.40 5.86 13.14
CA ARG A 21 3.99 5.68 14.47
C ARG A 21 2.97 5.85 15.60
N ILE A 22 2.05 6.82 15.50
CA ILE A 22 1.02 7.07 16.52
C ILE A 22 0.15 5.82 16.75
N VAL A 23 -0.15 5.07 15.69
CA VAL A 23 -0.94 3.83 15.79
C VAL A 23 -0.11 2.58 16.10
N GLY A 24 1.20 2.73 16.31
CA GLY A 24 2.09 1.66 16.74
C GLY A 24 2.60 0.74 15.61
N LEU A 25 2.52 1.14 14.34
CA LEU A 25 3.01 0.32 13.21
C LEU A 25 4.56 0.16 13.17
N ASN A 26 5.26 0.82 14.08
CA ASN A 26 6.69 0.68 14.36
C ASN A 26 7.00 -0.12 15.65
N THR A 27 6.00 -0.75 16.26
CA THR A 27 6.16 -1.56 17.48
C THR A 27 6.34 -3.03 17.12
N PHE A 28 7.38 -3.67 17.68
CA PHE A 28 7.64 -5.09 17.45
C PHE A 28 6.37 -5.94 17.66
N PRO A 29 6.04 -6.87 16.73
CA PRO A 29 6.86 -7.37 15.62
C PRO A 29 6.86 -6.51 14.34
N LEU A 30 6.10 -5.42 14.31
CA LEU A 30 6.02 -4.53 13.15
C LEU A 30 7.22 -3.59 13.07
N ALA A 31 7.61 -3.28 11.84
CA ALA A 31 8.66 -2.32 11.54
C ALA A 31 8.32 -1.56 10.26
N ILE A 32 8.42 -0.23 10.32
CA ILE A 32 8.30 0.65 9.17
C ILE A 32 9.62 0.59 8.39
N ARG A 33 9.53 0.33 7.08
CA ARG A 33 10.64 0.38 6.13
C ARG A 33 10.40 1.50 5.13
N ASN A 34 11.37 2.39 4.98
CA ASN A 34 11.28 3.55 4.10
C ASN A 34 11.98 3.22 2.76
N HIS A 35 11.40 3.64 1.64
CA HIS A 35 11.92 3.44 0.27
C HIS A 35 12.47 2.02 0.04
N GLN A 36 11.65 1.02 0.35
CA GLN A 36 12.01 -0.36 0.11
C GLN A 36 11.60 -0.74 -1.32
N GLU A 37 12.59 -0.89 -2.21
CA GLU A 37 12.32 -1.38 -3.56
C GLU A 37 11.71 -2.80 -3.50
N TYR A 38 10.56 -2.94 -4.15
CA TYR A 38 9.84 -4.18 -4.39
C TYR A 38 9.82 -4.52 -5.87
N ARG A 39 9.80 -5.81 -6.17
CA ARG A 39 9.77 -6.30 -7.56
C ARG A 39 8.68 -7.33 -7.76
N MET A 40 7.87 -7.10 -8.79
CA MET A 40 6.90 -8.05 -9.30
C MET A 40 7.55 -8.93 -10.37
N PHE A 41 7.24 -10.22 -10.32
CA PHE A 41 7.70 -11.20 -11.29
C PHE A 41 6.53 -11.82 -12.04
N ILE A 42 6.70 -12.01 -13.35
CA ILE A 42 5.75 -12.68 -14.23
C ILE A 42 6.54 -13.72 -15.03
N GLY A 43 6.12 -14.99 -15.00
CA GLY A 43 6.85 -16.08 -15.66
C GLY A 43 8.28 -16.24 -15.12
N GLY A 44 8.53 -15.90 -13.86
CA GLY A 44 9.86 -15.90 -13.23
C GLY A 44 10.79 -14.75 -13.64
N LEU A 45 10.34 -13.83 -14.50
CA LEU A 45 11.12 -12.67 -14.93
C LEU A 45 10.69 -11.40 -14.20
N PRO A 46 11.63 -10.51 -13.82
CA PRO A 46 11.27 -9.23 -13.23
C PRO A 46 10.49 -8.41 -14.26
N TYR A 47 9.27 -8.01 -13.89
CA TYR A 47 8.36 -7.29 -14.77
C TYR A 47 8.24 -5.81 -14.40
N LEU A 48 8.17 -5.53 -13.10
CA LEU A 48 7.97 -4.19 -12.56
C LEU A 48 8.78 -4.06 -11.27
N ALA A 49 9.36 -2.88 -11.04
CA ALA A 49 9.88 -2.44 -9.76
C ALA A 49 9.02 -1.29 -9.23
N ALA A 50 8.81 -1.26 -7.91
CA ALA A 50 8.02 -0.24 -7.25
C ALA A 50 8.69 0.10 -5.91
N ASP A 51 8.62 1.36 -5.51
CA ASP A 51 9.32 1.86 -4.33
C ASP A 51 8.36 2.71 -3.48
N PRO A 52 7.45 2.07 -2.72
CA PRO A 52 6.53 2.80 -1.87
C PRO A 52 7.31 3.53 -0.77
N GLU A 53 6.81 4.70 -0.41
CA GLU A 53 7.43 5.58 0.58
C GLU A 53 7.64 4.86 1.92
N PHE A 54 6.60 4.17 2.38
CA PHE A 54 6.67 3.34 3.58
C PHE A 54 6.07 1.95 3.35
N SER A 55 6.58 0.97 4.08
CA SER A 55 6.00 -0.37 4.09
C SER A 55 6.15 -1.07 5.44
N ILE A 56 5.14 -1.85 5.79
CA ILE A 56 5.07 -2.67 7.01
C ILE A 56 4.66 -4.08 6.58
N LYS A 57 5.47 -5.08 6.93
CA LYS A 57 5.29 -6.44 6.40
C LYS A 57 5.18 -7.48 7.50
N MET A 58 4.20 -8.35 7.33
CA MET A 58 4.07 -9.65 8.00
C MET A 58 4.05 -10.75 6.94
N ILE A 59 3.96 -12.01 7.34
CA ILE A 59 4.08 -13.16 6.43
C ILE A 59 2.97 -13.17 5.37
N ASP A 60 1.71 -13.05 5.79
CA ASP A 60 0.54 -13.15 4.91
C ASP A 60 -0.19 -11.81 4.71
N THR A 61 0.28 -10.76 5.39
CA THR A 61 -0.36 -9.46 5.44
C THR A 61 0.68 -8.36 5.37
N ALA A 62 0.46 -7.34 4.56
CA ALA A 62 1.34 -6.19 4.50
C ALA A 62 0.55 -4.90 4.27
N MET A 63 1.21 -3.79 4.59
CA MET A 63 0.73 -2.44 4.34
C MET A 63 1.81 -1.65 3.61
N ILE A 64 1.42 -0.85 2.64
CA ILE A 64 2.25 0.18 2.03
C ILE A 64 1.63 1.57 2.26
N ALA A 65 2.45 2.60 2.31
CA ALA A 65 2.01 3.97 2.25
C ALA A 65 2.65 4.66 1.05
N VAL A 66 1.82 5.38 0.30
CA VAL A 66 2.20 6.06 -0.94
C VAL A 66 1.86 7.53 -0.78
N GLU A 67 2.85 8.37 -0.99
CA GLU A 67 2.73 9.82 -0.93
C GLU A 67 2.65 10.37 -2.36
N ASP A 68 1.78 11.36 -2.58
CA ASP A 68 1.70 12.08 -3.84
C ASP A 68 1.60 13.58 -3.59
N LYS A 69 2.40 14.35 -4.33
CA LYS A 69 2.72 15.73 -4.03
C LYS A 69 1.75 16.71 -4.65
N HIS A 70 1.05 16.32 -5.72
CA HIS A 70 0.29 17.28 -6.53
C HIS A 70 -1.08 16.76 -6.97
N LEU A 71 -2.13 17.31 -6.34
CA LEU A 71 -3.52 17.23 -6.82
C LEU A 71 -3.66 17.65 -8.30
N GLU A 72 -2.79 18.53 -8.79
CA GLU A 72 -2.84 19.11 -10.13
C GLU A 72 -2.28 18.22 -11.27
N TYR A 73 -1.54 17.13 -10.95
CA TYR A 73 -0.89 16.27 -11.97
C TYR A 73 -1.50 14.88 -12.11
N THR A 74 -2.58 14.61 -11.37
CA THR A 74 -3.31 13.36 -11.49
C THR A 74 -4.24 13.44 -12.71
N GLU A 75 -3.69 13.20 -13.90
CA GLU A 75 -4.48 13.17 -15.12
C GLU A 75 -5.66 12.19 -14.95
N ARG A 76 -6.89 12.68 -15.10
CA ARG A 76 -8.12 11.88 -14.90
C ARG A 76 -8.13 10.58 -15.68
N TRP A 77 -7.50 10.55 -16.86
CA TRP A 77 -7.42 9.35 -17.71
C TRP A 77 -6.38 8.31 -17.24
N LEU A 78 -5.45 8.66 -16.35
CA LEU A 78 -4.54 7.73 -15.68
C LEU A 78 -5.09 7.22 -14.34
N GLY A 79 -6.39 7.38 -14.10
CA GLY A 79 -7.05 6.97 -12.85
C GLY A 79 -6.50 7.73 -11.64
N TYR A 80 -6.08 8.99 -11.84
CA TYR A 80 -5.49 9.82 -10.79
C TYR A 80 -4.30 9.20 -10.05
N GLY A 81 -3.47 8.37 -10.70
CA GLY A 81 -2.34 7.69 -10.04
C GLY A 81 -2.72 6.41 -9.30
N GLU A 82 -3.98 5.97 -9.35
CA GLU A 82 -4.39 4.69 -8.75
C GLU A 82 -3.70 3.49 -9.39
N CYS A 83 -3.37 3.56 -10.69
CA CYS A 83 -2.57 2.52 -11.33
C CYS A 83 -1.19 2.33 -10.66
N GLN A 84 -0.59 3.40 -10.11
CA GLN A 84 0.65 3.30 -9.35
C GLN A 84 0.41 2.56 -8.03
N ILE A 85 -0.67 2.86 -7.32
CA ILE A 85 -1.05 2.13 -6.09
C ILE A 85 -1.24 0.64 -6.37
N VAL A 86 -1.93 0.29 -7.46
CA VAL A 86 -2.10 -1.11 -7.89
C VAL A 86 -0.75 -1.78 -8.15
N ALA A 87 0.13 -1.09 -8.88
CA ALA A 87 1.46 -1.57 -9.21
C ALA A 87 2.31 -1.83 -7.95
N GLU A 88 2.28 -0.91 -6.98
CA GLU A 88 3.00 -1.04 -5.72
C GLU A 88 2.42 -2.16 -4.82
N ILE A 89 1.09 -2.30 -4.75
CA ILE A 89 0.43 -3.40 -4.04
C ILE A 89 0.91 -4.75 -4.59
N LEU A 90 0.88 -4.91 -5.92
CA LEU A 90 1.27 -6.15 -6.58
C LEU A 90 2.77 -6.46 -6.42
N ALA A 91 3.62 -5.45 -6.58
CA ALA A 91 5.06 -5.61 -6.38
C ALA A 91 5.39 -5.98 -4.94
N CYS A 92 4.79 -5.31 -3.95
CA CYS A 92 4.99 -5.61 -2.54
C CYS A 92 4.51 -7.03 -2.20
N ALA A 93 3.35 -7.45 -2.68
CA ALA A 93 2.83 -8.80 -2.41
C ALA A 93 3.71 -9.91 -3.03
N SER A 94 4.13 -9.72 -4.29
CA SER A 94 5.04 -10.64 -4.99
C SER A 94 6.38 -10.76 -4.26
N ASP A 95 6.94 -9.63 -3.82
CA ASP A 95 8.19 -9.59 -3.09
C ASP A 95 8.08 -10.21 -1.69
N ASN A 96 6.97 -9.97 -1.00
CA ASN A 96 6.73 -10.53 0.33
C ASN A 96 6.72 -12.05 0.30
N LEU A 97 6.02 -12.65 -0.68
CA LEU A 97 6.01 -14.09 -0.90
C LEU A 97 7.42 -14.63 -1.23
N ARG A 98 8.16 -13.92 -2.08
CA ARG A 98 9.54 -14.31 -2.43
C ARG A 98 10.47 -14.28 -1.23
N GLN A 99 10.37 -13.26 -0.37
CA GLN A 99 11.15 -13.17 0.86
C GLN A 99 10.80 -14.31 1.84
N TYR A 100 9.51 -14.65 1.96
CA TYR A 100 9.07 -15.79 2.76
C TYR A 100 9.67 -17.11 2.26
N ASN A 101 9.60 -17.38 0.95
CA ASN A 101 10.17 -18.58 0.34
C ASN A 101 11.69 -18.66 0.55
N LYS A 102 12.38 -17.53 0.37
CA LYS A 102 13.83 -17.42 0.62
C LYS A 102 14.19 -17.73 2.06
N TYR A 103 13.45 -17.20 3.03
CA TYR A 103 13.72 -17.42 4.46
C TYR A 103 13.46 -18.87 4.88
N ASN A 104 12.35 -19.47 4.40
CA ASN A 104 11.97 -20.84 4.73
C ASN A 104 12.64 -21.91 3.88
N LYS A 105 13.49 -21.51 2.91
CA LYS A 105 14.16 -22.42 1.96
C LYS A 105 13.18 -23.30 1.19
N THR A 106 12.01 -22.75 0.86
CA THR A 106 10.99 -23.40 0.05
C THR A 106 11.03 -22.84 -1.37
N THR A 107 10.66 -23.67 -2.34
CA THR A 107 10.52 -23.28 -3.75
C THR A 107 9.04 -23.23 -4.08
N ASP A 108 8.59 -22.12 -4.68
CA ASP A 108 7.25 -21.96 -5.25
C ASP A 108 6.09 -22.19 -4.28
N GLN A 109 6.31 -21.97 -2.97
CA GLN A 109 5.18 -21.84 -2.06
C GLN A 109 4.48 -20.53 -2.37
N THR A 110 3.21 -20.66 -2.71
CA THR A 110 2.26 -19.56 -2.86
C THR A 110 1.36 -19.57 -1.63
N MET A 111 0.95 -18.39 -1.18
CA MET A 111 -0.08 -18.26 -0.16
C MET A 111 -0.93 -17.02 -0.47
N GLU A 112 -2.11 -16.96 0.13
CA GLU A 112 -2.91 -15.76 0.09
C GLU A 112 -2.15 -14.58 0.73
N GLN A 113 -2.27 -13.39 0.14
CA GLN A 113 -1.70 -12.15 0.67
C GLN A 113 -2.80 -11.12 0.87
N THR A 114 -2.97 -10.63 2.10
CA THR A 114 -3.80 -9.46 2.38
C THR A 114 -2.95 -8.20 2.31
N MET A 115 -3.30 -7.31 1.38
CA MET A 115 -2.58 -6.05 1.19
C MET A 115 -3.45 -4.87 1.61
N TYR A 116 -2.87 -3.98 2.40
CA TYR A 116 -3.38 -2.65 2.68
C TYR A 116 -2.52 -1.62 1.96
N ALA A 117 -3.14 -0.55 1.48
CA ALA A 117 -2.41 0.66 1.11
C ALA A 117 -3.07 1.88 1.71
N VAL A 118 -2.27 2.87 2.11
CA VAL A 118 -2.73 4.22 2.38
C VAL A 118 -2.10 5.15 1.37
N ARG A 119 -2.91 5.95 0.71
CA ARG A 119 -2.45 7.01 -0.17
C ARG A 119 -2.72 8.34 0.52
N VAL A 120 -1.69 9.19 0.59
CA VAL A 120 -1.82 10.54 1.14
C VAL A 120 -1.44 11.55 0.07
N ILE A 121 -2.38 12.45 -0.24
CA ILE A 121 -2.17 13.56 -1.16
C ILE A 121 -2.46 14.85 -0.40
N SER A 122 -1.41 15.63 -0.14
CA SER A 122 -1.51 16.78 0.77
C SER A 122 -2.11 16.34 2.12
N THR A 123 -3.34 16.73 2.46
CA THR A 123 -4.04 16.31 3.69
C THR A 123 -5.11 15.25 3.48
N TYR A 124 -5.33 14.80 2.24
CA TYR A 124 -6.39 13.85 1.89
C TYR A 124 -5.85 12.42 1.90
N VAL A 125 -6.55 11.55 2.61
CA VAL A 125 -6.15 10.17 2.84
C VAL A 125 -7.16 9.23 2.21
N THR A 126 -6.67 8.28 1.42
CA THR A 126 -7.45 7.18 0.84
C THR A 126 -6.84 5.86 1.26
N PHE A 127 -7.69 4.89 1.57
CA PHE A 127 -7.30 3.53 1.93
C PHE A 127 -7.67 2.54 0.83
N TYR A 128 -6.82 1.54 0.68
CA TYR A 128 -7.06 0.40 -0.21
C TYR A 128 -6.89 -0.90 0.55
N LYS A 129 -7.66 -1.91 0.17
CA LYS A 129 -7.53 -3.28 0.66
C LYS A 129 -7.73 -4.26 -0.48
N THR A 130 -6.88 -5.26 -0.57
CA THR A 130 -7.11 -6.41 -1.44
C THR A 130 -6.68 -7.71 -0.75
N VAL A 131 -7.28 -8.81 -1.19
CA VAL A 131 -6.88 -10.16 -0.84
C VAL A 131 -6.48 -10.84 -2.14
N ILE A 132 -5.19 -11.13 -2.29
CA ILE A 132 -4.63 -11.74 -3.48
C ILE A 132 -4.58 -13.25 -3.22
N PRO A 133 -5.38 -14.06 -3.94
CA PRO A 133 -5.47 -15.48 -3.67
C PRO A 133 -4.20 -16.20 -4.12
N GLU A 134 -3.90 -17.32 -3.47
CA GLU A 134 -2.78 -18.19 -3.82
C GLU A 134 -2.75 -18.53 -5.32
N LEU A 135 -3.92 -18.84 -5.90
CA LEU A 135 -4.06 -19.23 -7.29
C LEU A 135 -3.64 -18.12 -8.26
N TYR A 136 -3.84 -16.84 -7.90
CA TYR A 136 -3.39 -15.72 -8.71
C TYR A 136 -1.86 -15.68 -8.83
N PHE A 137 -1.15 -15.97 -7.74
CA PHE A 137 0.31 -16.09 -7.77
C PHE A 137 0.80 -17.29 -8.57
N LYS A 138 0.06 -18.41 -8.56
CA LYS A 138 0.38 -19.56 -9.41
C LYS A 138 0.30 -19.19 -10.88
N GLU A 139 -0.78 -18.54 -11.32
CA GLU A 139 -0.88 -18.07 -12.70
C GLU A 139 0.24 -17.07 -13.03
N LEU A 140 0.57 -16.14 -12.13
CA LEU A 140 1.69 -15.21 -12.31
C LEU A 140 3.04 -15.91 -12.51
N SER A 141 3.26 -17.05 -11.86
CA SER A 141 4.49 -17.83 -12.02
C SER A 141 4.63 -18.44 -13.42
N GLU A 142 3.51 -18.63 -14.12
CA GLU A 142 3.44 -19.21 -15.47
C GLU A 142 3.27 -18.14 -16.57
N GLY A 143 2.78 -16.93 -16.23
CA GLY A 143 2.54 -15.86 -17.18
C GLY A 143 1.54 -14.82 -16.67
N LEU A 144 0.83 -14.14 -17.56
CA LEU A 144 -0.26 -13.24 -17.14
C LEU A 144 -1.49 -14.06 -16.70
N PRO A 145 -2.15 -13.69 -15.59
CA PRO A 145 -3.38 -14.36 -15.14
C PRO A 145 -4.45 -14.41 -16.23
N GLN A 146 -5.11 -15.56 -16.36
CA GLN A 146 -6.16 -15.80 -17.36
C GLN A 146 -7.50 -16.14 -16.71
N GLU A 147 -7.49 -16.88 -15.59
CA GLU A 147 -8.71 -17.25 -14.86
C GLU A 147 -8.86 -16.45 -13.58
N GLN A 148 -7.76 -16.19 -12.87
CA GLN A 148 -7.78 -15.44 -11.62
C GLN A 148 -7.77 -13.92 -11.87
N SER A 149 -8.57 -13.21 -11.07
CA SER A 149 -8.56 -11.76 -10.99
C SER A 149 -8.53 -11.32 -9.54
N ILE A 150 -8.01 -10.13 -9.28
CA ILE A 150 -8.05 -9.51 -7.95
C ILE A 150 -8.95 -8.28 -7.97
N GLU A 151 -9.63 -8.05 -6.85
CA GLU A 151 -10.39 -6.84 -6.60
C GLU A 151 -9.67 -6.02 -5.54
N ILE A 152 -9.50 -4.72 -5.81
CA ILE A 152 -8.89 -3.77 -4.87
C ILE A 152 -9.98 -2.84 -4.40
N LEU A 153 -10.38 -2.99 -3.15
CA LEU A 153 -11.38 -2.16 -2.50
C LEU A 153 -10.75 -0.82 -2.13
N ARG A 154 -11.46 0.26 -2.40
CA ARG A 154 -11.07 1.63 -2.07
C ARG A 154 -12.02 2.22 -1.04
N TRP A 155 -11.49 3.03 -0.11
CA TRP A 155 -12.26 3.81 0.83
C TRP A 155 -11.62 5.18 1.08
N PRO A 156 -12.35 6.31 1.01
CA PRO A 156 -13.77 6.45 0.62
C PRO A 156 -14.05 6.06 -0.85
N GLY A 157 -15.31 6.01 -1.28
CA GLY A 157 -15.73 5.32 -2.52
C GLY A 157 -15.43 6.01 -3.86
N ASP A 158 -15.23 7.33 -3.89
CA ASP A 158 -15.07 8.08 -5.15
C ASP A 158 -13.60 8.33 -5.50
N SER A 159 -13.19 8.03 -6.74
CA SER A 159 -11.79 8.09 -7.20
C SER A 159 -11.17 9.49 -7.21
N PHE A 160 -11.96 10.54 -6.97
CA PHE A 160 -11.45 11.89 -6.92
C PHE A 160 -10.61 12.09 -5.64
N PRO A 161 -9.38 12.61 -5.75
CA PRO A 161 -8.51 12.85 -4.59
C PRO A 161 -9.14 13.63 -3.43
N LEU A 162 -9.95 14.65 -3.74
CA LEU A 162 -10.59 15.50 -2.73
C LEU A 162 -11.73 14.80 -1.98
N ASP A 163 -12.16 13.63 -2.45
CA ASP A 163 -13.16 12.79 -1.75
C ASP A 163 -12.52 11.88 -0.69
N GLY A 164 -11.19 11.96 -0.52
CA GLY A 164 -10.46 11.32 0.57
C GLY A 164 -10.77 11.93 1.94
N LEU A 165 -10.35 11.23 3.00
CA LEU A 165 -10.50 11.71 4.36
C LEU A 165 -9.52 12.85 4.64
N ASN A 166 -10.03 14.02 5.04
CA ASN A 166 -9.21 15.20 5.25
C ASN A 166 -8.65 15.27 6.68
N LEU A 167 -7.32 15.19 6.82
CA LEU A 167 -6.62 15.35 8.10
C LEU A 167 -6.70 16.77 8.70
N GLY A 168 -7.08 17.77 7.90
CA GLY A 168 -7.40 19.10 8.41
C GLY A 168 -8.64 19.10 9.32
N GLU A 169 -9.55 18.15 9.12
CA GLU A 169 -10.84 18.09 9.79
C GLU A 169 -10.81 17.12 10.99
N PRO A 170 -11.42 17.47 12.15
CA PRO A 170 -11.45 16.60 13.31
C PRO A 170 -12.03 15.21 13.04
N GLU A 171 -13.10 15.13 12.25
CA GLU A 171 -13.76 13.87 11.90
C GLU A 171 -12.90 13.04 10.95
N GLY A 172 -12.30 13.66 9.93
CA GLY A 172 -11.36 12.98 9.02
C GLY A 172 -10.14 12.43 9.76
N ARG A 173 -9.55 13.19 10.70
CA ARG A 173 -8.48 12.68 11.58
C ARG A 173 -8.91 11.47 12.40
N ARG A 174 -10.10 11.53 13.02
CA ARG A 174 -10.61 10.43 13.83
C ARG A 174 -10.75 9.17 12.98
N GLU A 175 -11.37 9.29 11.81
CA GLU A 175 -11.60 8.14 10.93
C GLU A 175 -10.31 7.52 10.39
N VAL A 176 -9.34 8.35 9.97
CA VAL A 176 -8.01 7.87 9.55
C VAL A 176 -7.34 7.07 10.67
N LEU A 177 -7.33 7.60 11.90
CA LEU A 177 -6.73 6.91 13.05
C LEU A 177 -7.47 5.62 13.39
N GLU A 178 -8.81 5.61 13.33
CA GLU A 178 -9.60 4.40 13.57
C GLU A 178 -9.33 3.30 12.53
N ILE A 179 -9.19 3.66 11.25
CA ILE A 179 -8.85 2.72 10.19
C ILE A 179 -7.43 2.18 10.39
N LEU A 180 -6.45 3.05 10.64
CA LEU A 180 -5.07 2.65 10.90
C LEU A 180 -4.96 1.72 12.12
N VAL A 181 -5.71 1.97 13.20
CA VAL A 181 -5.79 1.07 14.36
C VAL A 181 -6.38 -0.30 13.98
N LYS A 182 -7.40 -0.34 13.11
CA LYS A 182 -7.96 -1.62 12.63
C LYS A 182 -6.95 -2.39 11.77
N ILE A 183 -6.20 -1.69 10.92
CA ILE A 183 -5.13 -2.30 10.11
C ILE A 183 -4.01 -2.84 11.02
N HIS A 184 -3.56 -2.05 11.99
CA HIS A 184 -2.59 -2.49 12.99
C HIS A 184 -3.05 -3.77 13.70
N LYS A 185 -4.29 -3.82 14.19
CA LYS A 185 -4.85 -5.02 14.81
C LYS A 185 -4.78 -6.23 13.89
N HIS A 186 -5.21 -6.10 12.64
CA HIS A 186 -5.17 -7.22 11.69
C HIS A 186 -3.75 -7.71 11.40
N LEU A 187 -2.78 -6.78 11.25
CA LEU A 187 -1.36 -7.13 11.09
C LEU A 187 -0.81 -7.91 12.30
N THR A 188 -1.26 -7.58 13.52
CA THR A 188 -0.79 -8.24 14.74
C THR A 188 -1.54 -9.53 15.10
N GLU A 189 -2.83 -9.65 14.76
CA GLU A 189 -3.66 -10.81 15.10
C GLU A 189 -3.35 -12.02 14.22
N LYS A 190 -2.95 -11.82 12.96
CA LYS A 190 -2.50 -12.89 12.06
C LYS A 190 -1.03 -13.29 12.23
N GLY A 191 -0.26 -12.48 12.96
CA GLY A 191 1.17 -12.74 13.21
C GLY A 191 1.46 -13.72 14.35
N ASN A 192 0.43 -14.22 15.05
CA ASN A 192 0.53 -15.13 16.19
C ASN A 192 -0.11 -16.49 15.90
#